data_AF-A0A1D3L8S4-F1
#
_entry.id   AF-A0A1D3L8S4-F1
#
_cell.length_a   1.000
_cell.length_b   1.000
_cell.length_c   1.000
_cell.angle_alpha   90.00
_cell.angle_beta   90.00
_cell.angle_gamma   90.00
#
_symmetry.space_group_name_H-M   'P 1'
#
loop_
_entity.id
_entity.type
_entity.pdbx_description
1 polymer ?
#
loop_
_entity_poly.entity_id
_entity_poly.type
_entity_poly.pdbx_seq_one_letter_code
_entity_poly.pdbx_strand_id
1 'polypeptide(L)'
;MDPIGMCETFLEADKIINGENGARMKMEEIDKNQSYYGFCPNNKCLTDVQRIGAMTTYVFLKGGANKNSEHGEYFLMWLSDKLFKMHKEGKIKSQSNITTLDEAYKSYLDKNIGNYKYWDALGKASGLKNANLRHMNEFYKLLKHICKTIMHHKIKPTEYASILHNSTNSSNQYMLLYQNFSECDSYLHLLDNLKKTYEDFRTTTKNGDSKLASSLQTLTTIDFLSVRHFLKLIRLLMVKMVPG
;
A
#
# COMPACT_ATOMS: atom_id res chain seq x y z
N MET A 1 -1.13 17.06 3.89
CA MET A 1 -0.89 16.14 5.02
C MET A 1 0.53 15.66 4.85
N ASP A 2 1.35 15.63 5.90
CA ASP A 2 2.70 15.07 5.77
C ASP A 2 2.64 13.54 5.56
N PRO A 3 3.71 12.92 5.00
CA PRO A 3 3.77 11.47 4.81
C PRO A 3 3.65 10.67 6.12
N ILE A 4 4.04 11.25 7.25
CA ILE A 4 4.02 10.59 8.57
C ILE A 4 2.57 10.29 8.98
N GLY A 5 1.70 11.30 8.97
CA GLY A 5 0.31 11.14 9.39
C GLY A 5 -0.50 10.23 8.45
N MET A 6 -0.16 10.22 7.16
CA MET A 6 -0.73 9.29 6.18
C MET A 6 -0.29 7.84 6.49
N CYS A 7 1.01 7.61 6.69
CA CYS A 7 1.54 6.30 7.05
C CYS A 7 1.00 5.78 8.39
N GLU A 8 0.89 6.65 9.39
CA GLU A 8 0.29 6.32 10.68
C GLU A 8 -1.16 5.87 10.50
N THR A 9 -1.94 6.59 9.69
CA THR A 9 -3.34 6.24 9.39
C THR A 9 -3.46 4.87 8.72
N PHE A 10 -2.64 4.60 7.70
CA PHE A 10 -2.70 3.33 6.97
C PHE A 10 -2.28 2.14 7.82
N LEU A 11 -1.17 2.26 8.55
CA LEU A 11 -0.68 1.17 9.39
C LEU A 11 -1.61 0.89 10.56
N GLU A 12 -2.23 1.91 11.13
CA GLU A 12 -3.18 1.73 12.22
C GLU A 12 -4.48 1.06 11.74
N ALA A 13 -5.01 1.50 10.59
CA ALA A 13 -6.16 0.85 9.97
C ALA A 13 -5.87 -0.63 9.64
N ASP A 14 -4.66 -0.93 9.15
CA ASP A 14 -4.20 -2.30 8.91
C ASP A 14 -4.24 -3.15 10.19
N LYS A 15 -3.69 -2.64 11.30
CA LYS A 15 -3.67 -3.37 12.56
C LYS A 15 -5.09 -3.66 13.06
N ILE A 16 -5.98 -2.67 13.01
CA ILE A 16 -7.36 -2.81 13.46
C ILE A 16 -8.09 -3.88 12.62
N ILE A 17 -7.99 -3.80 11.28
CA ILE A 17 -8.65 -4.74 10.37
C ILE A 17 -8.10 -6.16 10.52
N ASN A 18 -6.78 -6.30 10.69
CA ASN A 18 -6.12 -7.61 10.79
C ASN A 18 -6.15 -8.19 12.21
N GLY A 19 -6.68 -7.47 13.21
CA GLY A 19 -6.65 -7.89 14.62
C GLY A 19 -5.23 -8.00 15.19
N GLU A 20 -4.29 -7.17 14.72
CA GLU A 20 -2.88 -7.21 15.15
C GLU A 20 -2.72 -6.72 16.60
N ASN A 21 -1.78 -7.33 17.33
CA ASN A 21 -1.40 -6.87 18.66
C ASN A 21 -0.88 -5.42 18.59
N GLY A 22 -1.36 -4.57 19.51
CA GLY A 22 -1.02 -3.14 19.54
C GLY A 22 -1.82 -2.27 18.58
N ALA A 23 -2.93 -2.78 18.02
CA ALA A 23 -4.01 -1.93 17.51
C ALA A 23 -4.61 -1.10 18.65
N ARG A 24 -5.00 0.15 18.37
CA ARG A 24 -5.60 1.06 19.36
C ARG A 24 -7.00 0.65 19.80
N MET A 25 -7.65 -0.21 19.02
CA MET A 25 -8.99 -0.72 19.26
C MET A 25 -9.20 -1.99 18.45
N LYS A 26 -10.20 -2.78 18.83
CA LYS A 26 -10.65 -3.92 18.03
C LYS A 26 -11.59 -3.48 16.91
N MET A 27 -11.71 -4.29 15.87
CA MET A 27 -12.59 -3.99 14.74
C MET A 27 -14.07 -3.91 15.17
N GLU A 28 -14.49 -4.74 16.13
CA GLU A 28 -15.85 -4.76 16.69
C GLU A 28 -16.18 -3.55 17.57
N GLU A 29 -15.22 -2.65 17.78
CA GLU A 29 -15.42 -1.40 18.53
C GLU A 29 -15.65 -0.19 17.60
N ILE A 30 -15.55 -0.38 16.27
CA ILE A 30 -15.71 0.69 15.26
C ILE A 30 -17.09 1.35 15.35
N ASP A 31 -18.15 0.57 15.55
CA ASP A 31 -19.52 1.07 15.69
C ASP A 31 -19.79 1.77 17.03
N LYS A 32 -18.86 1.70 17.99
CA LYS A 32 -18.95 2.38 19.31
C LYS A 32 -18.10 3.65 19.36
N ASN A 33 -17.22 3.86 18.38
CA ASN A 33 -16.32 4.99 18.36
C ASN A 33 -16.89 6.12 17.49
N GLN A 34 -17.12 7.29 18.11
CA GLN A 34 -17.70 8.47 17.44
C GLN A 34 -16.94 8.90 16.17
N SER A 35 -15.62 8.66 16.10
CA SER A 35 -14.80 8.98 14.93
C SER A 35 -15.16 8.15 13.69
N TYR A 36 -15.85 7.04 13.87
CA TYR A 36 -16.21 6.09 12.81
C TYR A 36 -17.71 5.88 12.67
N TYR A 37 -18.46 6.07 13.76
CA TYR A 37 -19.91 5.91 13.83
C TYR A 37 -20.64 6.60 12.67
N GLY A 38 -20.24 7.84 12.33
CA GLY A 38 -20.83 8.62 11.23
C GLY A 38 -20.52 8.10 9.82
N PHE A 39 -19.61 7.12 9.68
CA PHE A 39 -19.29 6.49 8.40
C PHE A 39 -19.97 5.13 8.21
N CYS A 40 -20.64 4.62 9.26
CA CYS A 40 -21.37 3.36 9.19
C CYS A 40 -22.70 3.50 8.45
N PRO A 41 -23.10 2.52 7.63
CA PRO A 41 -24.47 2.43 7.13
C PRO A 41 -25.46 2.42 8.29
N ASN A 42 -26.51 3.26 8.23
CA ASN A 42 -27.51 3.44 9.30
C ASN A 42 -26.90 3.68 10.70
N ASN A 43 -25.68 4.24 10.74
CA ASN A 43 -24.89 4.44 11.94
C ASN A 43 -24.66 3.18 12.79
N LYS A 44 -24.73 1.99 12.18
CA LYS A 44 -24.51 0.71 12.87
C LYS A 44 -23.74 -0.21 11.93
N CYS A 45 -22.43 -0.25 12.03
CA CYS A 45 -21.60 -1.19 11.28
C CYS A 45 -21.76 -2.61 11.87
N LEU A 46 -22.81 -3.32 11.43
CA LEU A 46 -23.18 -4.63 11.98
C LEU A 46 -22.27 -5.76 11.51
N THR A 47 -21.73 -5.65 10.30
CA THR A 47 -20.86 -6.66 9.69
C THR A 47 -19.41 -6.18 9.56
N ASP A 48 -18.48 -7.13 9.44
CA ASP A 48 -17.06 -6.80 9.22
C ASP A 48 -16.84 -6.02 7.93
N VAL A 49 -17.61 -6.32 6.88
CA VAL A 49 -17.54 -5.58 5.62
C VAL A 49 -18.00 -4.12 5.81
N GLN A 50 -19.04 -3.88 6.62
CA GLN A 50 -19.48 -2.53 6.95
C GLN A 50 -18.45 -1.78 7.81
N ARG A 51 -17.81 -2.47 8.75
CA ARG A 51 -16.71 -1.94 9.56
C ARG A 51 -15.50 -1.55 8.69
N ILE A 52 -15.15 -2.39 7.71
CA ILE A 52 -14.13 -2.07 6.69
C ILE A 52 -14.59 -0.86 5.87
N GLY A 53 -15.86 -0.78 5.45
CA GLY A 53 -16.40 0.38 4.73
C GLY A 53 -16.26 1.69 5.51
N ALA A 54 -16.58 1.69 6.81
CA ALA A 54 -16.37 2.84 7.68
C ALA A 54 -14.88 3.18 7.85
N MET A 55 -14.02 2.17 8.02
CA MET A 55 -12.57 2.36 8.08
C MET A 55 -12.03 2.95 6.78
N THR A 56 -12.49 2.49 5.62
CA THR A 56 -12.13 3.04 4.31
C THR A 56 -12.44 4.53 4.22
N THR A 57 -13.62 4.95 4.71
CA THR A 57 -13.99 6.38 4.73
C THR A 57 -13.09 7.18 5.67
N TYR A 58 -12.80 6.64 6.86
CA TYR A 58 -11.87 7.26 7.79
C TYR A 58 -10.46 7.41 7.18
N VAL A 59 -9.94 6.35 6.58
CA VAL A 59 -8.62 6.34 5.94
C VAL A 59 -8.56 7.33 4.77
N PHE A 60 -9.62 7.40 3.97
CA PHE A 60 -9.74 8.37 2.88
C PHE A 60 -9.61 9.82 3.37
N LEU A 61 -10.39 10.19 4.40
CA LEU A 61 -10.41 11.54 4.94
C LEU A 61 -9.13 11.87 5.73
N LYS A 62 -8.73 10.96 6.63
CA LYS A 62 -7.58 11.19 7.52
C LYS A 62 -6.26 11.05 6.79
N GLY A 63 -6.16 10.18 5.79
CA GLY A 63 -5.00 10.08 4.90
C GLY A 63 -4.86 11.27 3.95
N GLY A 64 -5.89 12.11 3.81
CA GLY A 64 -5.86 13.32 2.98
C GLY A 64 -6.10 13.07 1.49
N ALA A 65 -6.67 11.91 1.14
CA ALA A 65 -6.94 11.53 -0.25
C ALA A 65 -7.96 12.46 -0.94
N ASN A 66 -8.82 13.13 -0.18
CA ASN A 66 -9.76 14.14 -0.69
C ASN A 66 -9.12 15.51 -0.95
N LYS A 67 -7.86 15.71 -0.57
CA LYS A 67 -7.18 17.02 -0.63
C LYS A 67 -5.98 17.01 -1.57
N ASN A 68 -5.43 15.84 -1.88
CA ASN A 68 -4.21 15.70 -2.64
C ASN A 68 -4.32 14.42 -3.50
N SER A 69 -4.04 14.54 -4.80
CA SER A 69 -4.18 13.41 -5.73
C SER A 69 -3.18 12.30 -5.46
N GLU A 70 -1.93 12.59 -5.10
CA GLU A 70 -0.91 11.61 -4.75
C GLU A 70 -1.34 10.79 -3.51
N HIS A 71 -1.92 11.47 -2.50
CA HIS A 71 -2.52 10.78 -1.35
C HIS A 71 -3.75 9.96 -1.75
N GLY A 72 -4.49 10.41 -2.76
CA GLY A 72 -5.56 9.64 -3.40
C GLY A 72 -5.04 8.36 -4.05
N GLU A 73 -3.92 8.41 -4.76
CA GLU A 73 -3.28 7.24 -5.36
C GLU A 73 -2.82 6.24 -4.28
N TYR A 74 -2.18 6.73 -3.20
CA TYR A 74 -1.79 5.90 -2.06
C TYR A 74 -2.98 5.27 -1.34
N PHE A 75 -4.07 6.02 -1.19
CA PHE A 75 -5.33 5.48 -0.67
C PHE A 75 -5.87 4.36 -1.57
N LEU A 76 -5.83 4.52 -2.89
CA LEU A 76 -6.29 3.48 -3.81
C LEU A 76 -5.40 2.23 -3.79
N MET A 77 -4.09 2.38 -3.56
CA MET A 77 -3.20 1.24 -3.27
C MET A 77 -3.66 0.51 -1.99
N TRP A 78 -3.84 1.24 -0.89
CA TRP A 78 -4.31 0.68 0.39
C TRP A 78 -5.65 -0.04 0.25
N LEU A 79 -6.61 0.59 -0.42
CA LEU A 79 -7.93 0.02 -0.68
C LEU A 79 -7.83 -1.25 -1.53
N SER A 80 -6.94 -1.28 -2.51
CA SER A 80 -6.71 -2.45 -3.36
C SER A 80 -6.21 -3.65 -2.56
N ASP A 81 -5.34 -3.46 -1.56
CA ASP A 81 -4.92 -4.55 -0.65
C ASP A 81 -6.11 -5.15 0.11
N LYS A 82 -7.03 -4.33 0.61
CA LYS A 82 -8.22 -4.81 1.33
C LYS A 82 -9.15 -5.58 0.41
N LEU A 83 -9.49 -4.98 -0.73
CA LEU A 83 -10.36 -5.61 -1.71
C LEU A 83 -9.76 -6.90 -2.28
N PHE A 84 -8.44 -6.94 -2.51
CA PHE A 84 -7.75 -8.15 -2.97
C PHE A 84 -7.77 -9.27 -1.94
N LYS A 85 -7.63 -8.96 -0.64
CA LYS A 85 -7.78 -9.96 0.44
C LYS A 85 -9.20 -10.49 0.52
N MET A 86 -10.21 -9.61 0.50
CA MET A 86 -11.62 -10.00 0.46
C MET A 86 -11.93 -10.88 -0.76
N HIS A 87 -11.35 -10.57 -1.91
CA HIS A 87 -11.48 -11.38 -3.13
C HIS A 87 -10.84 -12.77 -2.98
N LYS A 88 -9.67 -12.88 -2.35
CA LYS A 88 -9.00 -14.18 -2.10
C LYS A 88 -9.69 -15.02 -1.03
N GLU A 89 -10.16 -14.39 0.05
CA GLU A 89 -10.79 -15.05 1.19
C GLU A 89 -12.26 -15.38 0.92
N GLY A 90 -12.93 -14.56 0.10
CA GLY A 90 -14.27 -14.81 -0.41
C GLY A 90 -14.25 -16.03 -1.34
N LYS A 91 -14.60 -17.21 -0.81
CA LYS A 91 -14.81 -18.48 -1.55
C LYS A 91 -16.00 -18.40 -2.54
N ILE A 92 -16.06 -17.42 -3.42
CA ILE A 92 -17.08 -17.31 -4.47
C ILE A 92 -16.40 -17.61 -5.82
N LYS A 93 -16.38 -18.89 -6.20
CA LYS A 93 -15.83 -19.37 -7.49
C LYS A 93 -16.45 -18.68 -8.71
N SER A 94 -17.61 -18.03 -8.59
CA SER A 94 -18.28 -17.32 -9.70
C SER A 94 -17.76 -15.90 -9.94
N GLN A 95 -16.86 -15.36 -9.11
CA GLN A 95 -16.28 -14.03 -9.25
C GLN A 95 -14.84 -14.02 -9.81
N SER A 96 -14.42 -15.09 -10.50
CA SER A 96 -13.07 -15.26 -11.08
C SER A 96 -12.62 -14.16 -12.04
N ASN A 97 -13.52 -13.24 -12.41
CA ASN A 97 -13.30 -12.20 -13.41
C ASN A 97 -13.11 -10.80 -12.81
N ILE A 98 -13.11 -10.64 -11.48
CA ILE A 98 -12.80 -9.34 -10.87
C ILE A 98 -11.31 -9.06 -11.10
N THR A 99 -11.04 -8.12 -12.00
CA THR A 99 -9.67 -7.77 -12.39
C THR A 99 -9.30 -6.36 -11.98
N THR A 100 -10.28 -5.47 -11.90
CA THR A 100 -10.06 -4.04 -11.62
C THR A 100 -10.47 -3.64 -10.21
N LEU A 101 -9.93 -2.51 -9.77
CA LEU A 101 -10.27 -1.90 -8.49
C LEU A 101 -11.76 -1.53 -8.38
N ASP A 102 -12.34 -0.93 -9.42
CA ASP A 102 -13.76 -0.53 -9.44
C ASP A 102 -14.71 -1.74 -9.38
N GLU A 103 -14.43 -2.81 -10.13
CA GLU A 103 -15.21 -4.06 -10.06
C GLU A 103 -15.19 -4.65 -8.65
N ALA A 104 -14.02 -4.70 -8.02
CA ALA A 104 -13.87 -5.23 -6.66
C ALA A 104 -14.61 -4.34 -5.66
N TYR A 105 -14.48 -3.02 -5.78
CA TYR A 105 -15.19 -2.07 -4.94
C TYR A 105 -16.71 -2.25 -5.03
N LYS A 106 -17.26 -2.28 -6.24
CA LYS A 106 -18.70 -2.50 -6.48
C LYS A 106 -19.19 -3.83 -5.92
N SER A 107 -18.39 -4.87 -6.06
CA SER A 107 -18.74 -6.22 -5.62
C SER A 107 -18.75 -6.36 -4.10
N TYR A 108 -17.81 -5.70 -3.40
CA TYR A 108 -17.56 -5.96 -1.98
C TYR A 108 -17.95 -4.82 -1.05
N LEU A 109 -17.73 -3.56 -1.45
CA LEU A 109 -17.89 -2.42 -0.55
C LEU A 109 -19.06 -1.49 -0.89
N ASP A 110 -19.46 -1.35 -2.16
CA ASP A 110 -20.45 -0.33 -2.57
C ASP A 110 -21.81 -0.45 -1.84
N LYS A 111 -22.25 -1.68 -1.53
CA LYS A 111 -23.47 -1.94 -0.74
C LYS A 111 -23.28 -1.88 0.77
N ASN A 112 -22.03 -1.82 1.24
CA ASN A 112 -21.64 -1.95 2.64
C ASN A 112 -20.96 -0.69 3.20
N ILE A 113 -20.64 0.28 2.36
CA ILE A 113 -20.12 1.58 2.77
C ILE A 113 -21.30 2.52 3.09
N GLY A 114 -21.08 3.45 4.02
CA GLY A 114 -22.05 4.53 4.28
C GLY A 114 -22.20 5.45 3.06
N ASN A 115 -22.85 6.60 3.23
CA ASN A 115 -23.21 7.50 2.12
C ASN A 115 -22.02 8.22 1.45
N TYR A 116 -20.77 7.88 1.79
CA TYR A 116 -19.60 8.62 1.35
C TYR A 116 -19.09 8.14 -0.02
N LYS A 117 -19.36 8.92 -1.07
CA LYS A 117 -18.90 8.65 -2.44
C LYS A 117 -17.49 9.21 -2.66
N TYR A 118 -16.46 8.46 -2.30
CA TYR A 118 -15.08 8.95 -2.41
C TYR A 118 -14.58 9.06 -3.86
N TRP A 119 -15.18 8.35 -4.82
CA TRP A 119 -14.77 8.39 -6.23
C TRP A 119 -14.76 9.79 -6.83
N ASP A 120 -15.76 10.61 -6.50
CA ASP A 120 -15.87 11.98 -7.01
C ASP A 120 -14.87 12.91 -6.30
N ALA A 121 -14.51 12.59 -5.05
CA ALA A 121 -13.59 13.35 -4.23
C ALA A 121 -12.09 13.00 -4.49
N LEU A 122 -11.80 12.00 -5.32
CA LEU A 122 -10.42 11.58 -5.66
C LEU A 122 -9.75 12.45 -6.71
N GLY A 123 -10.50 13.32 -7.40
CA GLY A 123 -9.97 14.17 -8.47
C GLY A 123 -9.20 13.35 -9.51
N LYS A 124 -7.94 13.73 -9.79
CA LYS A 124 -7.10 13.03 -10.78
C LYS A 124 -6.83 11.55 -10.43
N ALA A 125 -6.79 11.20 -9.15
CA ALA A 125 -6.55 9.82 -8.72
C ALA A 125 -7.68 8.87 -9.14
N SER A 126 -8.88 9.38 -9.47
CA SER A 126 -9.97 8.55 -9.99
C SER A 126 -9.63 7.86 -11.32
N GLY A 127 -8.57 8.29 -12.02
CA GLY A 127 -8.05 7.60 -13.20
C GLY A 127 -7.59 6.17 -12.93
N LEU A 128 -7.32 5.81 -11.67
CA LEU A 128 -6.93 4.46 -11.26
C LEU A 128 -8.11 3.51 -11.01
N LYS A 129 -9.37 3.93 -11.24
CA LYS A 129 -10.56 3.07 -11.08
C LYS A 129 -10.41 1.71 -11.80
N ASN A 130 -9.86 1.74 -13.01
CA ASN A 130 -9.70 0.55 -13.84
C ASN A 130 -8.32 -0.10 -13.69
N ALA A 131 -7.49 0.34 -12.73
CA ALA A 131 -6.20 -0.29 -12.47
C ALA A 131 -6.41 -1.74 -12.02
N ASN A 132 -5.49 -2.61 -12.43
CA ASN A 132 -5.52 -4.00 -12.04
C ASN A 132 -5.39 -4.13 -10.51
N LEU A 133 -6.37 -4.78 -9.88
CA LEU A 133 -6.48 -4.92 -8.43
C LEU A 133 -5.24 -5.60 -7.81
N ARG A 134 -4.77 -6.68 -8.45
CA ARG A 134 -3.60 -7.42 -7.97
C ARG A 134 -2.34 -6.57 -8.04
N HIS A 135 -2.15 -5.82 -9.12
CA HIS A 135 -0.99 -4.94 -9.26
C HIS A 135 -1.00 -3.85 -8.19
N MET A 136 -2.13 -3.16 -8.00
CA MET A 136 -2.27 -2.11 -6.97
C MET A 136 -2.03 -2.65 -5.55
N ASN A 137 -2.41 -3.89 -5.28
CA ASN A 137 -2.04 -4.58 -4.04
C ASN A 137 -0.51 -4.77 -3.90
N GLU A 138 0.22 -5.11 -4.97
CA GLU A 138 1.70 -5.17 -4.92
C GLU A 138 2.34 -3.77 -4.72
N PHE A 139 1.74 -2.71 -5.26
CA PHE A 139 2.14 -1.33 -4.97
C PHE A 139 1.94 -0.97 -3.50
N TYR A 140 0.83 -1.40 -2.89
CA TYR A 140 0.60 -1.17 -1.47
C TYR A 140 1.63 -1.88 -0.58
N LYS A 141 2.14 -3.05 -0.98
CA LYS A 141 3.23 -3.70 -0.22
C LYS A 141 4.47 -2.82 -0.16
N LEU A 142 4.84 -2.18 -1.28
CA LEU A 142 5.95 -1.22 -1.31
C LEU A 142 5.66 -0.03 -0.38
N LEU A 143 4.50 0.60 -0.55
CA LEU A 143 4.08 1.73 0.29
C LEU A 143 4.06 1.36 1.78
N LYS A 144 3.61 0.15 2.14
CA LYS A 144 3.58 -0.35 3.51
C LYS A 144 4.99 -0.50 4.09
N HIS A 145 5.96 -1.01 3.33
CA HIS A 145 7.35 -1.08 3.78
C HIS A 145 7.98 0.32 3.96
N ILE A 146 7.70 1.24 3.04
CA ILE A 146 8.09 2.65 3.16
C ILE A 146 7.50 3.25 4.45
N CYS A 147 6.20 3.10 4.67
CA CYS A 147 5.52 3.61 5.85
C CYS A 147 6.03 3.01 7.16
N LYS A 148 6.33 1.69 7.20
CA LYS A 148 6.95 1.06 8.37
C LYS A 148 8.32 1.68 8.66
N THR A 149 9.12 1.95 7.63
CA THR A 149 10.43 2.60 7.79
C THR A 149 10.27 4.01 8.38
N ILE A 150 9.36 4.82 7.83
CA ILE A 150 9.07 6.19 8.30
C ILE A 150 8.58 6.19 9.75
N MET A 151 7.58 5.36 10.08
CA MET A 151 6.96 5.36 11.41
C MET A 151 7.87 4.81 12.49
N HIS A 152 8.72 3.84 12.15
CA HIS A 152 9.64 3.27 13.12
C HIS A 152 10.73 4.28 13.52
N HIS A 153 11.23 5.08 12.58
CA HIS A 153 12.11 6.21 12.88
C HIS A 153 11.46 7.22 13.85
N LYS A 154 10.15 7.49 13.71
CA LYS A 154 9.41 8.41 14.59
C LYS A 154 9.21 7.87 16.02
N ILE A 155 8.87 6.58 16.17
CA ILE A 155 8.38 6.04 17.45
C ILE A 155 9.49 5.32 18.24
N LYS A 156 10.37 4.59 17.55
CA LYS A 156 11.39 3.74 18.18
C LYS A 156 12.73 3.84 17.41
N PRO A 157 13.41 4.99 17.46
CA PRO A 157 14.67 5.19 16.72
C PRO A 157 15.78 4.21 17.13
N THR A 158 15.65 3.53 18.27
CA THR A 158 16.64 2.59 18.82
C THR A 158 16.56 1.16 18.25
N GLU A 159 15.47 0.77 17.58
CA GLU A 159 15.26 -0.58 17.00
C GLU A 159 15.77 -0.65 15.53
N TYR A 160 17.04 -0.28 15.33
CA TYR A 160 17.69 -0.08 14.03
C TYR A 160 17.53 -1.24 13.02
N ALA A 161 17.59 -2.49 13.50
CA ALA A 161 17.48 -3.68 12.66
C ALA A 161 16.12 -3.77 11.93
N SER A 162 15.03 -3.36 12.59
CA SER A 162 13.70 -3.36 11.98
C SER A 162 13.54 -2.26 10.93
N ILE A 163 14.19 -1.10 11.11
CA ILE A 163 14.20 -0.04 10.09
C ILE A 163 14.92 -0.52 8.84
N LEU A 164 16.14 -1.08 8.99
CA LEU A 164 16.93 -1.56 7.86
C LEU A 164 16.26 -2.71 7.11
N HIS A 165 15.57 -3.60 7.83
CA HIS A 165 14.82 -4.68 7.19
C HIS A 165 13.67 -4.13 6.32
N ASN A 166 12.89 -3.16 6.83
CA ASN A 166 11.83 -2.54 6.03
C ASN A 166 12.37 -1.71 4.86
N SER A 167 13.51 -1.04 5.05
CA SER A 167 14.22 -0.33 3.99
C SER A 167 14.66 -1.27 2.86
N THR A 168 15.27 -2.41 3.22
CA THR A 168 15.66 -3.46 2.27
C THR A 168 14.45 -4.03 1.53
N ASN A 169 13.36 -4.32 2.25
CA ASN A 169 12.12 -4.82 1.63
C ASN A 169 11.50 -3.80 0.67
N SER A 170 11.59 -2.50 0.98
CA SER A 170 11.15 -1.43 0.08
C SER A 170 11.96 -1.44 -1.21
N SER A 171 13.29 -1.51 -1.12
CA SER A 171 14.17 -1.60 -2.29
C SER A 171 13.87 -2.82 -3.16
N ASN A 172 13.72 -3.99 -2.54
CA ASN A 172 13.44 -5.23 -3.27
C ASN A 172 12.07 -5.18 -3.98
N GLN A 173 11.03 -4.69 -3.30
CA GLN A 173 9.70 -4.58 -3.90
C GLN A 173 9.66 -3.54 -5.02
N TYR A 174 10.33 -2.40 -4.85
CA TYR A 174 10.44 -1.37 -5.90
C TYR A 174 11.08 -1.93 -7.17
N MET A 175 12.19 -2.66 -7.01
CA MET A 175 12.90 -3.30 -8.12
C MET A 175 12.02 -4.30 -8.88
N LEU A 176 11.27 -5.14 -8.16
CA LEU A 176 10.34 -6.11 -8.75
C LEU A 176 9.19 -5.41 -9.51
N LEU A 177 8.59 -4.38 -8.91
CA LEU A 177 7.53 -3.61 -9.55
C LEU A 177 8.03 -2.92 -10.82
N TYR A 178 9.21 -2.28 -10.76
CA TYR A 178 9.80 -1.61 -11.92
C TYR A 178 10.05 -2.60 -13.07
N GLN A 179 10.61 -3.79 -12.77
CA GLN A 179 10.83 -4.82 -13.80
C GLN A 179 9.52 -5.28 -14.44
N ASN A 180 8.48 -5.51 -13.65
CA ASN A 180 7.18 -5.99 -14.13
C ASN A 180 6.39 -4.94 -14.92
N PHE A 181 6.62 -3.64 -14.64
CA PHE A 181 5.79 -2.54 -15.14
C PHE A 181 6.59 -1.44 -15.85
N SER A 182 7.83 -1.73 -16.26
CA SER A 182 8.74 -0.76 -16.91
C SER A 182 8.22 -0.13 -18.20
N GLU A 183 7.21 -0.74 -18.85
CA GLU A 183 6.60 -0.26 -20.09
C GLU A 183 5.24 0.43 -19.86
N CYS A 184 4.79 0.56 -18.60
CA CYS A 184 3.49 1.15 -18.27
C CYS A 184 3.66 2.51 -17.60
N ASP A 185 3.47 3.59 -18.35
CA ASP A 185 3.64 4.98 -17.88
C ASP A 185 2.84 5.28 -16.61
N SER A 186 1.60 4.79 -16.53
CA SER A 186 0.75 4.99 -15.35
C SER A 186 1.33 4.33 -14.10
N TYR A 187 1.97 3.17 -14.22
CA TYR A 187 2.62 2.48 -13.10
C TYR A 187 4.00 3.03 -12.79
N LEU A 188 4.73 3.51 -13.79
CA LEU A 188 5.97 4.28 -13.58
C LEU A 188 5.69 5.55 -12.78
N HIS A 189 4.60 6.27 -13.09
CA HIS A 189 4.19 7.44 -12.30
C HIS A 189 3.98 7.11 -10.81
N LEU A 190 3.30 6.00 -10.52
CA LEU A 190 3.11 5.55 -9.13
C LEU A 190 4.44 5.19 -8.45
N LEU A 191 5.37 4.57 -9.17
CA LEU A 191 6.70 4.26 -8.66
C LEU A 191 7.51 5.54 -8.37
N ASP A 192 7.42 6.54 -9.24
CA ASP A 192 8.09 7.82 -9.06
C ASP A 192 7.58 8.57 -7.82
N ASN A 193 6.26 8.59 -7.60
CA ASN A 193 5.66 9.19 -6.41
C ASN A 193 6.13 8.48 -5.12
N LEU A 194 6.08 7.14 -5.10
CA LEU A 194 6.57 6.34 -3.97
C LEU A 194 8.06 6.54 -3.72
N LYS A 195 8.86 6.61 -4.79
CA LYS A 195 10.30 6.86 -4.71
C LYS A 195 10.59 8.23 -4.12
N LYS A 196 9.92 9.26 -4.62
CA LYS A 196 10.04 10.63 -4.11
C LYS A 196 9.72 10.69 -2.61
N THR A 197 8.60 10.11 -2.19
CA THR A 197 8.21 10.06 -0.76
C THR A 197 9.30 9.47 0.12
N TYR A 198 9.93 8.37 -0.33
CA TYR A 198 10.97 7.71 0.43
C TYR A 198 12.30 8.48 0.41
N GLU A 199 12.69 9.08 -0.71
CA GLU A 199 13.91 9.90 -0.80
C GLU A 199 13.81 11.22 -0.02
N ASP A 200 12.63 11.83 0.02
CA ASP A 200 12.35 13.00 0.87
C ASP A 200 12.50 12.65 2.35
N PHE A 201 12.03 11.47 2.76
CA PHE A 201 12.24 10.95 4.11
C PHE A 201 13.73 10.71 4.41
N ARG A 202 14.47 10.08 3.49
CA ARG A 202 15.92 9.85 3.67
C ARG A 202 16.69 11.17 3.79
N THR A 203 16.35 12.15 2.97
CA THR A 203 16.95 13.49 2.99
C THR A 203 16.67 14.20 4.31
N THR A 204 15.42 14.15 4.79
CA THR A 204 15.04 14.72 6.09
C THR A 204 15.78 14.02 7.24
N THR A 205 15.86 12.68 7.19
CA THR A 205 16.57 11.88 8.18
C THR A 205 18.06 12.22 8.20
N LYS A 206 18.69 12.47 7.05
CA LYS A 206 20.12 12.82 6.97
C LYS A 206 20.48 14.07 7.78
N ASN A 207 19.55 15.01 7.93
CA ASN A 207 19.75 16.23 8.70
C ASN A 207 19.71 16.01 10.24
N GLY A 208 19.08 14.93 10.71
CA GLY A 208 18.96 14.61 12.14
C GLY A 208 19.76 13.37 12.58
N ASP A 209 19.85 12.35 11.72
CA ASP A 209 20.59 11.10 11.91
C ASP A 209 21.21 10.66 10.57
N SER A 210 22.38 11.22 10.27
CA SER A 210 23.13 10.93 9.04
C SER A 210 23.59 9.48 8.94
N LYS A 211 23.80 8.81 10.07
CA LYS A 211 24.23 7.40 10.12
C LYS A 211 23.09 6.48 9.69
N LEU A 212 21.88 6.71 10.22
CA LEU A 212 20.69 5.98 9.79
C LEU A 212 20.43 6.22 8.31
N ALA A 213 20.38 7.49 7.88
CA ALA A 213 20.09 7.84 6.49
C ALA A 213 21.03 7.14 5.49
N SER A 214 22.32 7.04 5.83
CA SER A 214 23.33 6.37 5.00
C SER A 214 23.19 4.85 4.97
N SER A 215 22.53 4.26 5.97
CA SER A 215 22.30 2.81 6.02
C SER A 215 20.98 2.38 5.35
N LEU A 216 20.06 3.32 5.12
CA LEU A 216 18.84 3.07 4.37
C LEU A 216 19.17 2.82 2.90
N GLN A 217 18.69 1.70 2.37
CA GLN A 217 18.79 1.33 0.97
C GLN A 217 18.09 2.37 0.10
N THR A 218 18.68 2.72 -1.04
CA THR A 218 18.08 3.57 -2.09
C THR A 218 17.05 2.78 -2.89
N LEU A 219 16.00 3.43 -3.41
CA LEU A 219 15.09 2.80 -4.37
C LEU A 219 15.65 2.90 -5.80
N THR A 220 16.46 1.91 -6.16
CA THR A 220 17.11 1.81 -7.46
C THR A 220 16.48 0.77 -8.36
N THR A 221 16.62 0.99 -9.66
CA THR A 221 16.30 0.02 -10.69
C THR A 221 17.53 -0.84 -10.95
N ILE A 222 17.37 -2.13 -11.28
CA ILE A 222 18.50 -2.83 -11.90
C ILE A 222 18.55 -2.36 -13.35
N ASP A 223 19.72 -1.91 -13.80
CA ASP A 223 19.95 -1.69 -15.22
C ASP A 223 19.57 -2.96 -15.99
N PHE A 224 18.66 -2.84 -16.96
CA PHE A 224 18.19 -3.97 -17.78
C PHE A 224 19.35 -4.77 -18.40
N LEU A 225 20.47 -4.10 -18.69
CA LEU A 225 21.70 -4.71 -19.18
C LEU A 225 22.32 -5.68 -18.16
N SER A 226 22.33 -5.34 -16.88
CA SER A 226 22.87 -6.17 -15.80
C SER A 226 22.05 -7.46 -15.59
N VAL A 227 20.72 -7.36 -15.56
CA VAL A 227 19.85 -8.55 -15.38
C VAL A 227 19.89 -9.48 -16.58
N ARG A 228 19.87 -8.94 -17.81
CA ARG A 228 19.94 -9.77 -19.02
C ARG A 228 21.28 -10.50 -19.10
N HIS A 229 22.37 -9.86 -18.68
CA HIS A 229 23.67 -10.50 -18.57
C HIS A 229 23.67 -11.61 -17.51
N PHE A 230 23.09 -11.34 -16.34
CA PHE A 230 23.04 -12.31 -15.24
C PHE A 230 22.16 -13.53 -15.57
N LEU A 231 20.99 -13.32 -16.18
CA LEU A 231 20.11 -14.40 -16.66
C LEU A 231 20.76 -15.18 -17.81
N LYS A 232 21.52 -14.52 -18.70
CA LYS A 232 22.28 -15.19 -19.76
C LYS A 232 23.41 -16.04 -19.17
N LEU A 233 24.11 -15.55 -18.15
CA LEU A 233 25.11 -16.30 -17.38
C LEU A 233 24.51 -17.51 -16.66
N ILE A 234 23.36 -17.35 -15.99
CA ILE A 234 22.64 -18.46 -15.34
C ILE A 234 22.23 -19.51 -16.38
N ARG A 235 21.69 -19.11 -17.54
CA ARG A 235 21.36 -20.06 -18.63
C ARG A 235 22.60 -20.78 -19.16
N LEU A 236 23.72 -20.07 -19.34
CA LEU A 236 25.00 -20.66 -19.75
C LEU A 236 25.56 -21.66 -18.72
N LEU A 237 25.40 -21.36 -17.43
CA LEU A 237 25.81 -22.26 -16.35
C LEU A 237 24.92 -23.50 -16.27
N MET A 238 23.59 -23.35 -16.40
CA MET A 238 22.67 -24.50 -16.43
C MET A 238 22.93 -25.43 -17.62
N VAL A 239 23.28 -24.90 -18.81
CA VAL A 239 23.64 -25.71 -19.98
C VAL A 239 24.95 -26.48 -19.77
N LYS A 240 25.90 -25.92 -19.00
CA LYS A 240 27.17 -26.59 -18.67
C LYS A 240 27.08 -27.61 -17.54
N MET A 241 25.99 -27.62 -16.77
CA MET A 241 25.80 -28.51 -15.62
C MET A 241 24.93 -29.74 -15.92
N VAL A 242 24.53 -29.96 -17.18
CA VAL A 242 23.93 -31.24 -17.58
C VAL A 242 25.07 -32.25 -17.79
N PRO A 243 25.24 -33.26 -16.93
CA PRO A 243 26.21 -34.32 -17.16
C PRO A 243 25.73 -35.16 -18.35
N GLY A 244 26.60 -35.40 -19.31
CA GLY A 244 26.40 -36.43 -20.34
C GLY A 244 26.54 -37.83 -19.77
#